data_AF-A0A3Q4BHC6-F1
#
_entry.id   AF-A0A3Q4BHC6-F1
#
_cell.length_a   1.000
_cell.length_b   1.000
_cell.length_c   1.000
_cell.angle_alpha   90.00
_cell.angle_beta   90.00
_cell.angle_gamma   90.00
#
_symmetry.space_group_name_H-M   'P 1'
#
loop_
_entity.id
_entity.type
_entity.pdbx_description
1 polymer ?
#
loop_
_entity_poly.entity_id
_entity_poly.type
_entity_poly.pdbx_seq_one_letter_code
_entity_poly.pdbx_strand_id
1 'polypeptide(L)'
;MEDQERRSRSRVSKETKLRLRVVFLDDSERTFEQKVLGGDFFNKVCGHLKLLEKEYFGLEFRHHNGNYVWLELLKPLAKQIKYTNDLFFRFIVKFFPPDPGQLKRGLTRYLFALQIKQDLSNGGLTCHDNSAALLVSHILQSELGDYDEELDCHHLEMKQYVPNQEYLDHKIIRFHKKHRGMSPALSDIQLLEVARKLDMYGIRPHPAHDGEGMRINLAVTHSGVLVFQVTRLTHFVIKLVKITCPGKKWCHPLSVSALSILIADTDTTCIILLVEQIQV
;
A
#
# COMPACT_ATOMS: atom_id res chain seq x y z
N MET A 1 -10.83 -63.52 -3.36
CA MET A 1 -10.97 -63.32 -1.91
C MET A 1 -9.69 -62.72 -1.39
N GLU A 2 -9.44 -61.45 -1.71
CA GLU A 2 -10.12 -60.29 -1.11
C GLU A 2 -9.65 -60.14 0.33
N ASP A 3 -8.81 -59.15 0.56
CA ASP A 3 -9.30 -57.82 0.95
C ASP A 3 -10.08 -57.92 2.25
N GLN A 4 -9.38 -57.76 3.38
CA GLN A 4 -9.87 -56.98 4.54
C GLN A 4 -8.94 -57.18 5.75
N GLU A 5 -7.71 -56.68 5.67
CA GLU A 5 -7.04 -56.23 6.92
C GLU A 5 -6.08 -55.06 6.71
N ARG A 6 -6.30 -54.30 5.63
CA ARG A 6 -5.68 -52.98 5.40
C ARG A 6 -6.71 -51.87 5.56
N ARG A 7 -7.11 -51.57 6.79
CA ARG A 7 -7.80 -50.32 7.20
C ARG A 7 -7.69 -50.30 8.73
N SER A 8 -6.96 -49.42 9.40
CA SER A 8 -6.87 -47.98 9.21
C SER A 8 -5.63 -47.44 9.94
N ARG A 9 -4.49 -47.29 9.25
CA ARG A 9 -3.52 -46.27 9.65
C ARG A 9 -3.92 -44.99 8.94
N SER A 10 -4.61 -44.11 9.67
CA SER A 10 -4.88 -42.75 9.22
C SER A 10 -3.58 -42.10 8.77
N ARG A 11 -3.38 -41.97 7.46
CA ARG A 11 -2.42 -41.00 6.90
C ARG A 11 -2.96 -39.61 7.20
N VAL A 12 -2.76 -39.15 8.43
CA VAL A 12 -2.79 -37.72 8.71
C VAL A 12 -1.57 -37.17 7.99
N SER A 13 -1.76 -36.59 6.81
CA SER A 13 -0.73 -35.73 6.23
C SER A 13 -0.46 -34.66 7.30
N LYS A 14 0.74 -34.66 7.87
CA LYS A 14 1.21 -33.51 8.66
C LYS A 14 1.37 -32.36 7.66
N GLU A 15 0.28 -31.66 7.38
CA GLU A 15 0.29 -30.46 6.56
C GLU A 15 1.11 -29.39 7.28
N THR A 16 2.35 -29.21 6.83
CA THR A 16 3.29 -28.22 7.36
C THR A 16 2.70 -26.82 7.21
N LYS A 17 2.44 -26.14 8.32
CA LYS A 17 2.01 -24.73 8.31
C LYS A 17 3.13 -23.87 7.74
N LEU A 18 2.80 -22.91 6.88
CA LEU A 18 3.76 -21.92 6.40
C LEU A 18 4.03 -20.91 7.52
N ARG A 19 5.30 -20.59 7.73
CA ARG A 19 5.73 -19.48 8.59
C ARG A 19 5.91 -18.24 7.72
N LEU A 20 5.00 -17.29 7.87
CA LEU A 20 4.90 -16.10 7.02
C LEU A 20 5.24 -14.87 7.86
N ARG A 21 6.32 -14.18 7.50
CA ARG A 21 6.75 -12.94 8.15
C ARG A 21 6.01 -11.75 7.55
N VAL A 22 5.51 -10.86 8.41
CA VAL A 22 4.82 -9.62 8.02
C VAL A 22 5.55 -8.44 8.64
N VAL A 23 5.87 -7.45 7.82
CA VAL A 23 6.38 -6.13 8.23
C VAL A 23 5.21 -5.15 8.20
N PHE A 24 5.00 -4.43 9.29
CA PHE A 24 3.90 -3.47 9.47
C PHE A 24 4.33 -2.03 9.13
N LEU A 25 3.37 -1.10 9.16
CA LEU A 25 3.57 0.32 8.83
C LEU A 25 4.43 1.08 9.85
N ASP A 26 4.58 0.52 11.05
CA ASP A 26 5.46 1.03 12.11
C ASP A 26 6.82 0.32 12.11
N ASP A 27 7.15 -0.39 11.03
CA ASP A 27 8.36 -1.21 10.84
C ASP A 27 8.49 -2.39 11.81
N SER A 28 7.48 -2.67 12.64
CA SER A 28 7.44 -3.87 13.47
C SER A 28 7.28 -5.12 12.59
N GLU A 29 7.86 -6.24 13.04
CA GLU A 29 7.75 -7.52 12.34
C GLU A 29 7.02 -8.56 13.19
N ARG A 30 6.18 -9.37 12.55
CA ARG A 30 5.58 -10.54 13.19
C ARG A 30 5.45 -11.73 12.25
N THR A 31 5.75 -12.91 12.78
CA THR A 31 5.60 -14.17 12.05
C THR A 31 4.29 -14.86 12.40
N PHE A 32 3.57 -15.31 11.38
CA PHE A 32 2.30 -16.01 11.50
C PHE A 32 2.40 -17.42 10.92
N GLU A 33 1.77 -18.38 11.58
CA GLU A 33 1.59 -19.73 11.02
C GLU A 33 0.24 -19.85 10.33
N GLN A 34 0.21 -20.18 9.03
CA GLN A 34 -1.00 -20.30 8.22
C GLN A 34 -0.82 -21.26 7.03
N LYS A 35 -1.90 -21.89 6.55
CA LYS A 35 -1.87 -22.85 5.43
C LYS A 35 -3.05 -22.78 4.46
N VAL A 36 -4.09 -22.01 4.77
CA VAL A 36 -5.38 -22.09 4.05
C VAL A 36 -5.47 -21.07 2.92
N LEU A 37 -6.36 -20.08 3.02
CA LEU A 37 -6.57 -19.05 2.01
C LEU A 37 -5.77 -17.79 2.34
N GLY A 38 -5.47 -16.99 1.32
CA GLY A 38 -4.92 -15.64 1.50
C GLY A 38 -5.81 -14.79 2.40
N GLY A 39 -7.13 -14.93 2.29
CA GLY A 39 -8.11 -14.24 3.12
C GLY A 39 -7.99 -14.58 4.61
N ASP A 40 -7.80 -15.86 4.95
CA ASP A 40 -7.63 -16.28 6.35
C ASP A 40 -6.31 -15.77 6.94
N PHE A 41 -5.25 -15.70 6.11
CA PHE A 41 -4.00 -15.10 6.51
C PHE A 41 -4.17 -13.60 6.78
N PHE A 42 -4.73 -12.87 5.84
CA PHE A 42 -4.99 -11.43 5.97
C PHE A 42 -5.86 -11.12 7.18
N ASN A 43 -6.96 -11.86 7.38
CA ASN A 43 -7.83 -11.72 8.55
C ASN A 43 -7.07 -11.94 9.87
N LYS A 44 -6.13 -12.90 9.92
CA LYS A 44 -5.30 -13.15 11.10
C LYS A 44 -4.34 -12.00 11.39
N VAL A 45 -3.79 -11.38 10.35
CA VAL A 45 -2.95 -10.18 10.44
C VAL A 45 -3.78 -8.98 10.94
N CYS A 46 -4.94 -8.71 10.35
CA CYS A 46 -5.84 -7.64 10.81
C CYS A 46 -6.33 -7.88 12.25
N GLY A 47 -6.62 -9.13 12.62
CA GLY A 47 -7.00 -9.52 13.97
C GLY A 47 -5.90 -9.26 15.00
N HIS A 48 -4.62 -9.43 14.62
CA HIS A 48 -3.50 -9.06 15.48
C HIS A 48 -3.47 -7.56 15.79
N LEU A 49 -3.71 -6.73 14.78
CA LEU A 49 -3.79 -5.28 14.91
C LEU A 49 -5.08 -4.80 15.58
N LYS A 50 -6.08 -5.68 15.76
CA LYS A 50 -7.46 -5.32 16.14
C LYS A 50 -8.08 -4.33 15.15
N LEU A 51 -7.73 -4.46 13.87
CA LEU A 51 -8.18 -3.58 12.80
C LEU A 51 -9.59 -3.95 12.34
N LEU A 52 -10.51 -2.98 12.44
CA LEU A 52 -11.91 -3.15 12.04
C LEU A 52 -12.14 -2.77 10.57
N GLU A 53 -11.58 -1.63 10.13
CA GLU A 53 -11.70 -1.10 8.76
C GLU A 53 -10.60 -1.69 7.87
N LYS A 54 -10.59 -3.01 7.73
CA LYS A 54 -9.54 -3.77 7.02
C LYS A 54 -9.60 -3.62 5.50
N GLU A 55 -10.73 -3.17 4.96
CA GLU A 55 -10.98 -2.98 3.52
C GLU A 55 -10.01 -2.00 2.87
N TYR A 56 -9.40 -1.09 3.63
CA TYR A 56 -8.43 -0.12 3.12
C TYR A 56 -7.01 -0.68 2.95
N PHE A 57 -6.73 -1.86 3.51
CA PHE A 57 -5.37 -2.40 3.60
C PHE A 57 -5.21 -3.67 2.79
N GLY A 58 -3.96 -4.03 2.54
CA GLY A 58 -3.60 -5.28 1.91
C GLY A 58 -2.26 -5.79 2.38
N LEU A 59 -1.94 -7.00 1.93
CA LEU A 59 -0.61 -7.56 2.04
C LEU A 59 -0.03 -7.65 0.64
N GLU A 60 1.19 -7.16 0.46
CA GLU A 60 1.98 -7.39 -0.75
C GLU A 60 3.27 -8.14 -0.40
N PHE A 61 3.82 -8.84 -1.38
CA PHE A 61 5.09 -9.53 -1.23
C PHE A 61 5.88 -9.47 -2.53
N ARG A 62 7.20 -9.62 -2.43
CA ARG A 62 8.06 -9.63 -3.61
C ARG A 62 7.92 -10.98 -4.32
N HIS A 63 7.42 -10.94 -5.54
CA HIS A 63 7.31 -12.12 -6.41
C HIS A 63 8.68 -12.50 -6.99
N HIS A 64 8.79 -13.70 -7.56
CA HIS A 64 10.07 -14.23 -8.06
C HIS A 64 10.64 -13.44 -9.25
N ASN A 65 9.82 -12.64 -9.94
CA ASN A 65 10.23 -11.73 -11.01
C ASN A 65 10.74 -10.38 -10.46
N GLY A 66 10.83 -10.21 -9.14
CA GLY A 66 11.30 -9.00 -8.48
C GLY A 66 10.21 -7.96 -8.20
N ASN A 67 9.04 -8.07 -8.82
CA ASN A 67 7.94 -7.14 -8.64
C ASN A 67 7.15 -7.44 -7.36
N TYR A 68 6.62 -6.39 -6.73
CA TYR A 68 5.65 -6.56 -5.65
C TYR A 68 4.28 -6.89 -6.21
N VAL A 69 3.62 -7.89 -5.61
CA VAL A 69 2.27 -8.32 -5.97
C VAL A 69 1.41 -8.42 -4.72
N TRP A 70 0.13 -8.12 -4.86
CA TRP A 70 -0.84 -8.25 -3.79
C TRP A 70 -1.17 -9.72 -3.51
N LEU A 71 -1.36 -10.04 -2.23
CA LEU A 71 -1.93 -11.30 -1.79
C LEU A 71 -3.37 -11.42 -2.30
N GLU A 72 -3.66 -12.48 -3.04
CA GLU A 72 -5.00 -12.79 -3.52
C GLU A 72 -5.79 -13.52 -2.42
N LEU A 73 -6.86 -12.89 -1.93
CA LEU A 73 -7.58 -13.39 -0.76
C LEU A 73 -8.32 -14.71 -1.01
N LEU A 74 -8.80 -14.93 -2.24
CA LEU A 74 -9.58 -16.13 -2.62
C LEU A 74 -8.70 -17.31 -3.04
N LYS A 75 -7.40 -17.10 -3.24
CA LYS A 75 -6.49 -18.17 -3.66
C LYS A 75 -5.79 -18.81 -2.45
N PRO A 76 -5.58 -20.14 -2.47
CA PRO A 76 -4.74 -20.80 -1.47
C PRO A 76 -3.32 -20.21 -1.44
N LEU A 77 -2.75 -20.04 -0.25
CA LEU A 77 -1.40 -19.50 -0.09
C LEU A 77 -0.35 -20.33 -0.83
N ALA A 78 -0.47 -21.65 -0.79
CA ALA A 78 0.44 -22.57 -1.47
C ALA A 78 0.47 -22.42 -3.01
N LYS A 79 -0.56 -21.80 -3.61
CA LYS A 79 -0.59 -21.51 -5.05
C LYS A 79 0.07 -20.16 -5.40
N GLN A 80 0.20 -19.28 -4.42
CA GLN A 80 0.77 -17.93 -4.59
C GLN A 80 2.24 -17.88 -4.18
N ILE A 81 2.61 -18.70 -3.20
CA ILE A 81 3.92 -18.69 -2.56
C ILE A 81 4.67 -19.96 -2.98
N LYS A 82 5.72 -19.81 -3.79
CA LYS A 82 6.58 -20.92 -4.21
C LYS A 82 7.79 -21.11 -3.31
N TYR A 83 8.36 -20.02 -2.80
CA TYR A 83 9.57 -20.02 -1.97
C TYR A 83 9.34 -19.16 -0.73
N THR A 84 9.58 -19.72 0.45
CA THR A 84 9.41 -19.02 1.74
C THR A 84 10.73 -18.51 2.31
N ASN A 85 11.87 -18.98 1.83
CA ASN A 85 13.17 -18.47 2.27
C ASN A 85 13.25 -16.99 1.88
N ASP A 86 13.47 -16.12 2.87
CA ASP A 86 13.52 -14.66 2.77
C ASP A 86 12.21 -13.98 2.33
N LEU A 87 11.10 -14.72 2.23
CA LEU A 87 9.81 -14.13 1.92
C LEU A 87 9.27 -13.37 3.13
N PHE A 88 8.88 -12.12 2.91
CA PHE A 88 8.08 -11.35 3.85
C PHE A 88 6.96 -10.63 3.10
N PHE A 89 5.90 -10.35 3.85
CA PHE A 89 4.78 -9.55 3.40
C PHE A 89 4.90 -8.16 3.99
N ARG A 90 4.53 -7.14 3.23
CA ARG A 90 4.34 -5.78 3.73
C ARG A 90 2.85 -5.54 3.92
N PHE A 91 2.47 -5.16 5.13
CA PHE A 91 1.13 -4.64 5.40
C PHE A 91 1.10 -3.18 5.02
N ILE A 92 0.25 -2.82 4.05
CA ILE A 92 0.27 -1.51 3.40
C ILE A 92 -1.16 -1.04 3.13
N VAL A 93 -1.37 0.27 3.01
CA VAL A 93 -2.64 0.83 2.53
C VAL A 93 -2.79 0.51 1.04
N LYS A 94 -3.92 -0.11 0.69
CA LYS A 94 -4.27 -0.50 -0.68
C LYS A 94 -5.23 0.50 -1.33
N PHE A 95 -6.20 0.98 -0.57
CA PHE A 95 -7.23 1.89 -1.08
C PHE A 95 -7.24 3.16 -0.24
N PHE A 96 -6.97 4.29 -0.89
CA PHE A 96 -7.00 5.59 -0.26
C PHE A 96 -8.39 6.22 -0.49
N PRO A 97 -9.17 6.49 0.57
CA PRO A 97 -10.41 7.23 0.40
C PRO A 97 -10.10 8.67 -0.02
N PRO A 98 -10.94 9.28 -0.88
CA PRO A 98 -10.77 10.68 -1.29
C PRO A 98 -10.97 11.65 -0.12
N ASP A 99 -11.75 11.25 0.89
CA ASP A 99 -11.98 12.00 2.11
C ASP A 99 -11.52 11.18 3.33
N PRO A 100 -10.45 11.59 4.04
CA PRO A 100 -10.00 10.98 5.29
C PRO A 100 -11.06 10.97 6.39
N GLY A 101 -12.07 11.85 6.32
CA GLY A 101 -13.23 11.83 7.22
C GLY A 101 -14.03 10.53 7.16
N GLN A 102 -13.87 9.73 6.09
CA GLN A 102 -14.46 8.39 5.98
C GLN A 102 -13.82 7.38 6.92
N LEU A 103 -12.58 7.62 7.39
CA LEU A 103 -11.89 6.75 8.34
C LEU A 103 -12.47 6.96 9.73
N LYS A 104 -13.29 6.03 10.22
CA LYS A 104 -14.04 6.21 11.48
C LYS A 104 -13.18 5.90 12.69
N ARG A 105 -12.26 4.94 12.60
CA ARG A 105 -11.46 4.48 13.76
C ARG A 105 -10.13 5.24 13.88
N GLY A 106 -9.76 5.54 15.13
CA GLY A 106 -8.48 6.20 15.44
C GLY A 106 -7.27 5.38 14.97
N LEU A 107 -7.29 4.06 15.19
CA LEU A 107 -6.24 3.16 14.69
C LEU A 107 -6.07 3.23 13.17
N THR A 108 -7.18 3.28 12.42
CA THR A 108 -7.13 3.38 10.95
C THR A 108 -6.46 4.67 10.52
N ARG A 109 -6.84 5.81 11.11
CA ARG A 109 -6.21 7.11 10.84
C ARG A 109 -4.70 7.10 11.15
N TYR A 110 -4.33 6.51 12.28
CA TYR A 110 -2.92 6.35 12.66
C TYR A 110 -2.13 5.51 11.64
N LEU A 111 -2.66 4.36 11.21
CA LEU A 111 -2.01 3.53 10.19
C LEU A 111 -1.88 4.27 8.85
N PHE A 112 -2.89 5.06 8.46
CA PHE A 112 -2.79 5.93 7.29
C PHE A 112 -1.71 7.02 7.47
N ALA A 113 -1.58 7.61 8.66
CA ALA A 113 -0.52 8.58 8.94
C ALA A 113 0.87 7.95 8.79
N LEU A 114 1.06 6.72 9.28
CA LEU A 114 2.30 5.96 9.08
C LEU A 114 2.58 5.68 7.59
N GLN A 115 1.54 5.35 6.81
CA GLN A 115 1.68 5.16 5.37
C GLN A 115 2.18 6.45 4.68
N ILE A 116 1.59 7.60 5.01
CA ILE A 116 2.00 8.89 4.46
C ILE A 116 3.45 9.21 4.83
N LYS A 117 3.85 8.93 6.07
CA LYS A 117 5.24 9.06 6.53
C LYS A 117 6.19 8.20 5.68
N GLN A 118 5.88 6.92 5.45
CA GLN A 118 6.69 6.04 4.60
C GLN A 118 6.73 6.52 3.14
N ASP A 119 5.61 7.04 2.62
CA ASP A 119 5.54 7.54 1.25
C ASP A 119 6.34 8.83 1.07
N LEU A 120 6.40 9.70 2.08
CA LEU A 120 7.26 10.88 2.09
C LEU A 120 8.74 10.50 2.12
N SER A 121 9.14 9.59 3.02
CA SER A 121 10.56 9.23 3.19
C SER A 121 11.12 8.53 1.96
N ASN A 122 10.31 7.69 1.31
CA ASN A 122 10.70 6.93 0.12
C ASN A 122 10.48 7.71 -1.19
N GLY A 123 9.98 8.95 -1.12
CA GLY A 123 9.70 9.79 -2.30
C GLY A 123 8.48 9.35 -3.13
N GLY A 124 7.64 8.46 -2.59
CA GLY A 124 6.38 8.05 -3.21
C GLY A 124 5.29 9.12 -3.19
N LEU A 125 5.30 10.01 -2.18
CA LEU A 125 4.42 11.18 -2.09
C LEU A 125 5.21 12.45 -2.40
N THR A 126 5.31 12.81 -3.67
CA THR A 126 5.99 14.03 -4.08
C THR A 126 5.12 15.26 -3.80
N CYS A 127 5.75 16.30 -3.26
CA CYS A 127 5.10 17.58 -2.99
C CYS A 127 6.13 18.70 -2.93
N HIS A 128 5.66 19.95 -2.92
CA HIS A 128 6.55 21.11 -2.77
C HIS A 128 7.05 21.25 -1.33
N ASP A 129 8.19 21.91 -1.15
CA ASP A 129 8.90 22.09 0.13
C ASP A 129 8.02 22.57 1.30
N ASN A 130 7.10 23.52 1.05
CA ASN A 130 6.18 23.97 2.11
C ASN A 130 5.24 22.86 2.61
N SER A 131 4.75 22.00 1.71
CA SER A 131 3.85 20.89 2.07
C SER A 131 4.63 19.78 2.75
N ALA A 132 5.82 19.44 2.22
CA ALA A 132 6.73 18.49 2.84
C ALA A 132 7.04 18.90 4.30
N ALA A 133 7.50 20.14 4.51
CA ALA A 133 7.81 20.63 5.84
C ALA A 133 6.60 20.65 6.79
N LEU A 134 5.42 21.02 6.28
CA LEU A 134 4.19 21.01 7.07
C LEU A 134 3.77 19.58 7.46
N LEU A 135 3.84 18.62 6.54
CA LEU A 135 3.56 17.21 6.82
C LEU A 135 4.51 16.66 7.88
N VAL A 136 5.83 16.87 7.72
CA VAL A 136 6.82 16.42 8.70
C VAL A 136 6.57 17.05 10.06
N SER A 137 6.20 18.33 10.14
CA SER A 137 5.89 18.98 11.43
C SER A 137 4.70 18.34 12.16
N HIS A 138 3.69 17.82 11.45
CA HIS A 138 2.60 17.07 12.06
C HIS A 138 3.05 15.67 12.53
N ILE A 139 3.98 15.05 11.80
CA ILE A 139 4.59 13.78 12.22
C ILE A 139 5.39 13.97 13.51
N LEU A 140 6.19 15.03 13.62
CA LEU A 140 6.93 15.37 14.84
C LEU A 140 5.98 15.62 16.02
N GLN A 141 4.91 16.41 15.82
CA GLN A 141 3.92 16.64 16.87
C GLN A 141 3.24 15.33 17.34
N SER A 142 2.99 14.39 16.43
CA SER A 142 2.40 13.09 16.76
C SER A 142 3.36 12.17 17.51
N GLU A 143 4.65 12.16 17.14
CA GLU A 143 5.67 11.27 17.72
C GLU A 143 6.34 11.83 18.99
N LEU A 144 6.64 13.14 19.02
CA LEU A 144 7.42 13.80 20.07
C LEU A 144 6.55 14.65 21.01
N GLY A 145 5.39 15.11 20.55
CA GLY A 145 4.55 16.07 21.27
C GLY A 145 4.95 17.52 20.98
N ASP A 146 4.80 18.40 21.97
CA ASP A 146 5.13 19.82 21.83
C ASP A 146 6.63 20.02 21.57
N TYR A 147 6.94 20.99 20.69
CA TYR A 147 8.30 21.32 20.31
C TYR A 147 9.24 21.53 21.50
N ASP A 148 10.40 20.87 21.42
CA ASP A 148 11.54 21.06 22.30
C ASP A 148 12.83 21.16 21.46
N GLU A 149 13.62 22.20 21.67
CA GLU A 149 14.73 22.53 20.76
C GLU A 149 15.80 21.45 20.68
N GLU A 150 16.15 20.82 21.81
CA GLU A 150 17.18 19.79 21.84
C GLU A 150 16.65 18.46 21.27
N LEU A 151 15.44 18.07 21.68
CA LEU A 151 14.80 16.84 21.21
C LEU A 151 14.55 16.86 19.69
N ASP A 152 14.01 17.95 19.17
CA ASP A 152 13.66 18.06 17.75
C ASP A 152 14.89 18.07 16.84
N CYS A 153 15.93 18.82 17.21
CA CYS A 153 17.19 18.84 16.47
C CYS A 153 17.82 17.44 16.43
N HIS A 154 17.95 16.78 17.59
CA HIS A 154 18.51 15.44 17.66
C HIS A 154 17.68 14.42 16.84
N HIS A 155 16.35 14.53 16.89
CA HIS A 155 15.48 13.60 16.19
C HIS A 155 15.52 13.78 14.67
N LEU A 156 15.59 15.02 14.18
CA LEU A 156 15.75 15.32 12.75
C LEU A 156 17.13 14.90 12.22
N GLU A 157 18.18 14.92 13.03
CA GLU A 157 19.49 14.37 12.64
C GLU A 157 19.47 12.85 12.50
N MET A 158 18.74 12.15 13.38
CA MET A 158 18.72 10.70 13.44
C MET A 158 17.73 10.04 12.47
N LYS A 159 16.72 10.78 12.01
CA LYS A 159 15.61 10.21 11.24
C LYS A 159 15.25 11.06 10.03
N GLN A 160 15.26 10.42 8.88
CA GLN A 160 14.93 11.05 7.61
C GLN A 160 13.46 10.83 7.23
N TYR A 161 12.71 11.92 7.10
CA TYR A 161 11.30 11.95 6.71
C TYR A 161 11.09 12.35 5.25
N VAL A 162 12.04 13.06 4.64
CA VAL A 162 12.01 13.48 3.24
C VAL A 162 13.42 13.47 2.63
N PRO A 163 13.57 13.28 1.31
CA PRO A 163 14.89 13.19 0.67
C PRO A 163 15.79 14.42 0.86
N ASN A 164 15.22 15.62 0.93
CA ASN A 164 15.92 16.91 1.04
C ASN A 164 15.76 17.57 2.43
N GLN A 165 15.67 16.77 3.49
CA GLN A 165 15.30 17.21 4.85
C GLN A 165 16.15 18.36 5.39
N GLU A 166 17.48 18.29 5.26
CA GLU A 166 18.41 19.29 5.82
C GLU A 166 18.10 20.73 5.35
N TYR A 167 17.60 20.89 4.10
CA TYR A 167 17.20 22.19 3.56
C TYR A 167 15.87 22.70 4.13
N LEU A 168 15.09 21.81 4.74
CA LEU A 168 13.75 22.05 5.23
C LEU A 168 13.66 22.16 6.76
N ASP A 169 14.69 21.77 7.51
CA ASP A 169 14.67 21.70 8.98
C ASP A 169 14.16 23.00 9.64
N HIS A 170 14.70 24.16 9.25
CA HIS A 170 14.22 25.44 9.78
C HIS A 170 12.71 25.68 9.52
N LYS A 171 12.19 25.20 8.39
CA LYS A 171 10.77 25.32 8.05
C LYS A 171 9.93 24.30 8.82
N ILE A 172 10.42 23.07 8.98
CA ILE A 172 9.80 22.01 9.78
C ILE A 172 9.62 22.50 11.22
N ILE A 173 10.71 22.96 11.84
CA ILE A 173 10.72 23.51 13.21
C ILE A 173 9.76 24.71 13.34
N ARG A 174 9.76 25.61 12.36
CA ARG A 174 8.84 26.77 12.35
C ARG A 174 7.37 26.34 12.36
N PHE A 175 7.01 25.27 11.67
CA PHE A 175 5.64 24.75 11.70
C PHE A 175 5.34 24.01 13.00
N HIS A 176 6.25 23.17 13.48
CA HIS A 176 6.05 22.38 14.70
C HIS A 176 5.85 23.26 15.93
N LYS A 177 6.57 24.37 16.05
CA LYS A 177 6.35 25.41 17.09
C LYS A 177 4.90 25.93 17.15
N LYS A 178 4.14 25.85 16.05
CA LYS A 178 2.74 26.32 15.98
C LYS A 178 1.72 25.26 16.42
N HIS A 179 2.14 24.00 16.55
CA HIS A 179 1.25 22.88 16.88
C HIS A 179 1.13 22.63 18.38
N ARG A 180 1.67 23.52 19.22
CA ARG A 180 1.66 23.39 20.67
C ARG A 180 0.28 23.08 21.23
N GLY A 181 0.19 22.05 22.08
CA GLY A 181 -1.04 21.56 22.71
C GLY A 181 -1.89 20.67 21.80
N MET A 182 -1.46 20.39 20.56
CA MET A 182 -2.15 19.46 19.66
C MET A 182 -1.87 18.01 20.07
N SER A 183 -2.93 17.22 20.22
CA SER A 183 -2.79 15.80 20.54
C SER A 183 -2.33 14.99 19.32
N PRO A 184 -1.65 13.84 19.51
CA PRO A 184 -1.21 12.99 18.40
C PRO A 184 -2.34 12.61 17.43
N ALA A 185 -3.51 12.24 17.97
CA ALA A 185 -4.68 11.90 17.15
C ALA A 185 -5.17 13.08 16.29
N LEU A 186 -5.05 14.32 16.78
CA LEU A 186 -5.40 15.50 15.99
C LEU A 186 -4.31 15.81 14.96
N SER A 187 -3.03 15.63 15.30
CA SER A 187 -1.91 15.77 14.36
C SER A 187 -2.02 14.79 13.20
N ASP A 188 -2.37 13.52 13.46
CA ASP A 188 -2.62 12.52 12.42
C ASP A 188 -3.77 12.94 11.49
N ILE A 189 -4.86 13.50 12.03
CA ILE A 189 -5.97 14.02 11.22
C ILE A 189 -5.49 15.17 10.33
N GLN A 190 -4.74 16.13 10.88
CA GLN A 190 -4.23 17.26 10.10
C GLN A 190 -3.23 16.82 9.02
N LEU A 191 -2.38 15.83 9.34
CA LEU A 191 -1.48 15.22 8.37
C LEU A 191 -2.25 14.67 7.16
N LEU A 192 -3.33 13.91 7.40
CA LEU A 192 -4.17 13.36 6.33
C LEU A 192 -4.92 14.45 5.55
N GLU A 193 -5.38 15.51 6.24
CA GLU A 193 -6.03 16.66 5.60
C GLU A 193 -5.11 17.46 4.66
N VAL A 194 -3.82 17.52 4.98
CA VAL A 194 -2.82 18.11 4.09
C VAL A 194 -2.49 17.14 2.96
N ALA A 195 -2.24 15.86 3.29
CA ALA A 195 -1.82 14.84 2.33
C ALA A 195 -2.85 14.63 1.21
N ARG A 196 -4.15 14.59 1.53
CA ARG A 196 -5.21 14.36 0.54
C ARG A 196 -5.30 15.41 -0.56
N LYS A 197 -4.71 16.59 -0.35
CA LYS A 197 -4.70 17.71 -1.31
C LYS A 197 -3.53 17.62 -2.29
N LEU A 198 -2.63 16.65 -2.10
CA LEU A 198 -1.48 16.45 -2.97
C LEU A 198 -1.85 15.58 -4.17
N ASP A 199 -1.31 15.92 -5.34
CA ASP A 199 -1.59 15.22 -6.60
C ASP A 199 -1.21 13.73 -6.55
N MET A 200 -0.16 13.39 -5.80
CA MET A 200 0.34 12.01 -5.67
C MET A 200 -0.29 11.24 -4.51
N TYR A 201 -1.32 11.79 -3.85
CA TYR A 201 -2.00 11.11 -2.74
C TYR A 201 -2.66 9.81 -3.19
N GLY A 202 -2.21 8.69 -2.60
CA GLY A 202 -2.71 7.36 -2.92
C GLY A 202 -2.38 6.86 -4.32
N ILE A 203 -1.55 7.59 -5.08
CA ILE A 203 -1.13 7.21 -6.42
C ILE A 203 0.01 6.20 -6.32
N ARG A 204 -0.15 5.04 -6.96
CA ARG A 204 0.89 4.00 -7.10
C ARG A 204 1.21 3.80 -8.58
N PRO A 205 2.23 4.48 -9.12
CA PRO A 205 2.60 4.33 -10.51
C PRO A 205 3.26 2.97 -10.78
N HIS A 206 2.88 2.34 -11.89
CA HIS A 206 3.47 1.13 -12.43
C HIS A 206 4.21 1.45 -13.73
N PRO A 207 5.51 1.13 -13.83
CA PRO A 207 6.26 1.32 -15.07
C PRO A 207 5.64 0.54 -16.23
N ALA A 208 5.54 1.17 -17.39
CA ALA A 208 5.05 0.58 -18.64
C ALA A 208 5.70 1.27 -19.85
N HIS A 209 5.41 0.78 -21.05
CA HIS A 209 5.79 1.41 -22.31
C HIS A 209 4.56 1.76 -23.14
N ASP A 210 4.62 2.88 -23.87
CA ASP A 210 3.60 3.19 -24.86
C ASP A 210 3.84 2.45 -26.20
N GLY A 211 2.98 2.69 -27.18
CA GLY A 211 3.09 2.07 -28.51
C GLY A 211 4.34 2.47 -29.31
N GLU A 212 5.05 3.53 -28.88
CA GLU A 212 6.30 3.99 -29.49
C GLU A 212 7.54 3.54 -28.69
N GLY A 213 7.34 2.75 -27.62
CA GLY A 213 8.41 2.26 -26.75
C GLY A 213 8.89 3.29 -25.73
N MET A 214 8.19 4.40 -25.55
CA MET A 214 8.53 5.39 -24.53
C MET A 214 8.14 4.90 -23.15
N ARG A 215 9.04 5.08 -22.18
CA ARG A 215 8.77 4.77 -20.77
C ARG A 215 7.71 5.72 -20.22
N ILE A 216 6.63 5.15 -19.74
CA ILE A 216 5.53 5.81 -19.04
C ILE A 216 5.30 5.13 -17.69
N ASN A 217 4.56 5.78 -16.80
CA ASN A 217 4.00 5.09 -15.64
C ASN A 217 2.47 5.17 -15.68
N LEU A 218 1.81 4.10 -15.29
CA LEU A 218 0.36 4.01 -15.20
C LEU A 218 -0.06 3.95 -13.74
N ALA A 219 -1.06 4.72 -13.33
CA ALA A 219 -1.68 4.54 -12.01
C ALA A 219 -3.19 4.51 -12.13
N VAL A 220 -3.85 3.93 -11.14
CA VAL A 220 -5.31 3.87 -11.06
C VAL A 220 -5.77 4.78 -9.93
N THR A 221 -6.85 5.50 -10.17
CA THR A 221 -7.54 6.32 -9.19
C THR A 221 -9.02 5.98 -9.19
N HIS A 222 -9.74 6.46 -8.18
CA HIS A 222 -11.21 6.38 -8.14
C HIS A 222 -11.87 7.05 -9.37
N SER A 223 -11.17 7.97 -10.05
CA SER A 223 -11.68 8.71 -11.21
C SER A 223 -11.24 8.15 -12.57
N GLY A 224 -10.35 7.13 -12.61
CA GLY A 224 -9.85 6.54 -13.85
C GLY A 224 -8.38 6.15 -13.81
N VAL A 225 -7.79 5.95 -15.00
CA VAL A 225 -6.36 5.61 -15.18
C VAL A 225 -5.57 6.89 -15.50
N LEU A 226 -4.46 7.09 -14.80
CA LEU A 226 -3.50 8.16 -15.01
C LEU A 226 -2.28 7.64 -15.76
N VAL A 227 -1.71 8.47 -16.64
CA VAL A 227 -0.47 8.20 -17.37
C VAL A 227 0.55 9.30 -17.06
N PHE A 228 1.72 8.92 -16.57
CA PHE A 228 2.83 9.82 -16.25
C PHE A 228 3.96 9.64 -17.26
N GLN A 229 4.47 10.74 -17.79
CA GLN A 229 5.66 10.75 -18.63
C GLN A 229 6.84 11.23 -17.79
N VAL A 230 8.00 10.58 -17.92
CA VAL A 230 9.18 10.76 -17.03
C VAL A 230 9.67 12.21 -16.87
N THR A 231 9.25 13.13 -17.74
CA THR A 231 9.67 14.54 -17.72
C THR A 231 8.56 15.55 -17.43
N ARG A 232 7.28 15.14 -17.39
CA ARG A 232 6.13 16.04 -17.16
C ARG A 232 4.99 15.30 -16.47
N LEU A 233 4.49 15.87 -15.36
CA LEU A 233 3.18 15.54 -14.80
C LEU A 233 2.10 15.99 -15.80
N THR A 234 1.94 15.26 -16.89
CA THR A 234 0.87 15.54 -17.86
C THR A 234 -0.38 14.83 -17.37
N HIS A 235 -1.29 15.56 -16.75
CA HIS A 235 -2.59 15.07 -16.34
C HIS A 235 -3.44 14.77 -17.59
N PHE A 236 -3.41 13.52 -18.06
CA PHE A 236 -4.40 13.04 -19.01
C PHE A 236 -5.50 12.29 -18.24
N VAL A 237 -6.67 12.90 -18.14
CA VAL A 237 -7.89 12.19 -17.72
C VAL A 237 -8.35 11.37 -18.92
N ILE A 238 -7.85 10.14 -19.04
CA ILE A 238 -8.36 9.20 -20.04
C ILE A 238 -9.62 8.57 -19.45
N LYS A 239 -10.79 9.09 -19.84
CA LYS A 239 -12.06 8.38 -19.67
C LYS A 239 -12.00 7.11 -20.52
N LEU A 240 -11.81 5.97 -19.85
CA LEU A 240 -11.89 4.60 -20.37
C LEU A 240 -11.70 4.48 -21.89
N VAL A 241 -10.44 4.55 -22.34
CA VAL A 241 -10.09 4.14 -23.70
C VAL A 241 -9.93 2.63 -23.69
N LYS A 242 -10.63 1.96 -24.60
CA LYS A 242 -10.50 0.52 -24.87
C LYS A 242 -9.04 0.21 -25.21
N ILE A 243 -8.28 -0.29 -24.24
CA ILE A 243 -6.90 -0.76 -24.46
C ILE A 243 -7.00 -2.11 -25.17
N THR A 244 -6.47 -2.20 -26.40
CA THR A 244 -6.45 -3.45 -27.18
C THR A 244 -5.02 -3.96 -27.25
N CYS A 245 -4.72 -5.09 -26.61
CA CYS A 245 -3.41 -5.73 -26.69
C CYS A 245 -3.37 -6.66 -27.91
N PRO A 246 -2.42 -6.51 -28.85
CA PRO A 246 -2.22 -7.48 -29.91
C PRO A 246 -1.51 -8.71 -29.33
N GLY A 247 -2.07 -9.91 -29.53
CA GLY A 247 -1.26 -11.13 -29.50
C GLY A 247 -1.46 -12.12 -28.34
N LYS A 248 -2.62 -12.20 -27.69
CA LYS A 248 -3.15 -13.46 -27.12
C LYS A 248 -4.63 -13.31 -26.75
N LYS A 249 -5.44 -14.24 -27.27
CA LYS A 249 -6.90 -14.35 -27.15
C LYS A 249 -7.30 -14.31 -25.68
N TRP A 250 -8.02 -13.27 -25.24
CA TRP A 250 -9.23 -13.28 -24.40
C TRP A 250 -9.64 -11.81 -24.18
N CYS A 251 -10.55 -11.30 -25.02
CA CYS A 251 -11.25 -10.03 -24.81
C CYS A 251 -12.74 -10.31 -24.94
N HIS A 252 -13.46 -10.46 -23.83
CA HIS A 252 -14.92 -10.36 -23.84
C HIS A 252 -15.34 -8.95 -23.43
N PRO A 253 -16.28 -8.31 -24.14
CA PRO A 253 -16.91 -7.09 -23.66
C PRO A 253 -17.76 -7.44 -22.44
N LEU A 254 -17.49 -6.83 -21.29
CA LEU A 254 -18.30 -7.03 -20.08
C LEU A 254 -19.15 -5.81 -19.80
N SER A 255 -20.44 -6.07 -19.68
CA SER A 255 -21.52 -5.16 -19.34
C SER A 255 -21.25 -4.42 -18.03
N VAL A 256 -21.83 -3.22 -17.94
CA VAL A 256 -21.86 -2.30 -16.80
C VAL A 256 -22.52 -2.98 -15.59
N SER A 257 -21.76 -3.75 -14.81
CA SER A 257 -22.13 -4.16 -13.44
C SER A 257 -20.99 -4.79 -12.62
N ALA A 258 -19.81 -5.02 -13.18
CA ALA A 258 -18.64 -5.48 -12.41
C ALA A 258 -17.34 -5.06 -13.12
N LEU A 259 -16.63 -4.06 -12.60
CA LEU A 259 -15.40 -3.56 -13.21
C LEU A 259 -14.18 -4.44 -12.86
N SER A 260 -13.75 -5.26 -13.82
CA SER A 260 -12.42 -5.87 -13.87
C SER A 260 -11.62 -5.20 -14.98
N ILE A 261 -10.54 -4.47 -14.65
CA ILE A 261 -9.58 -3.89 -15.60
C ILE A 261 -8.42 -4.90 -15.77
N LEU A 262 -7.95 -5.11 -16.99
CA LEU A 262 -6.79 -5.94 -17.30
C LEU A 262 -5.73 -5.05 -17.95
N ILE A 263 -4.54 -4.96 -17.37
CA ILE A 263 -3.35 -4.36 -18.01
C ILE A 263 -2.40 -5.51 -18.36
N ALA A 264 -2.05 -5.59 -19.64
CA ALA A 264 -0.97 -6.45 -20.10
C ALA A 264 0.20 -5.58 -20.58
N ASP A 265 1.39 -5.83 -20.04
CA ASP A 265 2.65 -5.56 -20.75
C ASP A 265 3.50 -6.84 -20.72
N THR A 266 4.33 -6.91 -21.73
CA THR A 266 5.10 -8.01 -22.28
C THR A 266 5.88 -8.85 -21.25
N ASP A 267 5.85 -10.16 -21.53
CA ASP A 267 6.73 -11.24 -21.08
C ASP A 267 6.57 -12.01 -19.77
N THR A 268 5.76 -11.67 -18.75
CA THR A 268 5.27 -12.74 -17.82
C THR A 268 4.22 -12.34 -16.77
N THR A 269 3.73 -11.10 -16.72
CA THR A 269 2.87 -10.69 -15.60
C THR A 269 1.66 -9.88 -16.09
N CYS A 270 0.47 -10.48 -16.07
CA CYS A 270 -0.79 -9.74 -16.22
C CYS A 270 -1.08 -8.99 -14.92
N ILE A 271 -1.27 -7.67 -14.98
CA ILE A 271 -1.80 -6.89 -13.87
C ILE A 271 -3.32 -6.86 -14.06
N ILE A 272 -4.04 -7.71 -13.33
CA ILE A 272 -5.49 -7.64 -13.23
C ILE A 272 -5.82 -6.57 -12.19
N LEU A 273 -6.31 -5.43 -12.67
CA LEU A 273 -6.82 -4.33 -11.86
C LEU A 273 -8.31 -4.56 -11.61
N LEU A 274 -8.68 -5.29 -10.55
CA LEU A 274 -10.06 -5.28 -10.09
C LEU A 274 -10.36 -3.92 -9.46
N VAL A 275 -11.21 -3.11 -10.11
CA VAL A 275 -11.82 -1.96 -9.44
C VAL A 275 -13.05 -2.49 -8.74
N GLU A 276 -12.86 -2.98 -7.51
CA GLU A 276 -13.99 -3.14 -6.60
C GLU A 276 -14.53 -1.72 -6.35
N GLN A 277 -15.76 -1.46 -6.81
CA GLN A 277 -16.51 -0.36 -6.22
C GLN A 277 -16.69 -0.70 -4.74
N ILE A 278 -15.96 -0.01 -3.87
CA ILE A 278 -16.39 0.13 -2.49
C ILE A 278 -17.66 0.97 -2.56
N GLN A 279 -18.82 0.31 -2.65
CA GLN A 279 -20.07 0.95 -2.31
C GLN A 279 -20.03 1.15 -0.78
N VAL A 280 -19.80 2.41 -0.37
CA VAL A 280 -20.05 2.86 1.00
C VAL A 280 -21.52 3.18 1.15
#